data_AF-A0A537MD89-F1
#
_entry.id   AF-A0A537MD89-F1
#
_cell.length_a   1.000
_cell.length_b   1.000
_cell.length_c   1.000
_cell.angle_alpha   90.00
_cell.angle_beta   90.00
_cell.angle_gamma   90.00
#
_symmetry.space_group_name_H-M   'P 1'
#
loop_
_entity.id
_entity.type
_entity.pdbx_description
1 polymer ?
#
loop_
_entity_poly.entity_id
_entity_poly.type
_entity_poly.pdbx_seq_one_letter_code
_entity_poly.pdbx_strand_id
1 'polypeptide(L)'
;TSLSPVLVAGALASVRHLKASSEEREAQQAGAARLKALFADAGLPVMPSTTHIVPLMVGDPLKAKRISDILLAEYGIYVQP
;
A
#
# COMPACT_ATOMS: atom_id res chain seq x y z
N THR A 1 26.84 17.12 1.26
CA THR A 1 26.91 16.65 -0.14
C THR A 1 25.57 16.85 -0.79
N SER A 2 25.52 17.12 -2.10
CA SER A 2 24.26 17.21 -2.84
C SER A 2 23.78 15.82 -3.28
N LEU A 3 22.50 15.70 -3.66
CA LEU A 3 21.94 14.47 -4.23
C LEU A 3 22.53 14.18 -5.62
N SER A 4 22.60 12.90 -5.98
CA SER A 4 23.03 12.44 -7.31
C SER A 4 22.14 13.06 -8.41
N PRO A 5 22.72 13.65 -9.47
CA PRO A 5 21.97 14.22 -10.58
C PRO A 5 20.95 13.26 -11.20
N VAL A 6 21.28 11.97 -11.29
CA VAL A 6 20.39 10.95 -11.88
C VAL A 6 19.15 10.73 -11.01
N LEU A 7 19.30 10.71 -9.69
CA LEU A 7 18.18 10.58 -8.75
C LEU A 7 17.25 11.81 -8.84
N VAL A 8 17.83 13.00 -8.87
CA VAL A 8 17.05 14.25 -8.94
C VAL A 8 16.33 14.37 -10.29
N ALA A 9 16.95 13.95 -11.39
CA ALA A 9 16.31 13.94 -12.70
C ALA A 9 15.06 13.04 -12.73
N GLY A 10 15.15 11.83 -12.17
CA GLY A 10 14.01 10.91 -12.05
C GLY A 10 12.90 11.47 -11.16
N ALA A 11 13.26 12.03 -10.00
CA ALA A 11 12.28 12.65 -9.10
C ALA A 11 11.56 13.84 -9.76
N LEU A 12 12.28 14.70 -10.48
CA LEU A 12 11.71 15.83 -11.19
C LEU A 12 10.73 15.40 -12.29
N ALA A 13 11.07 14.35 -13.04
CA ALA A 13 10.17 13.79 -14.05
C ALA A 13 8.88 13.26 -13.42
N SER A 14 8.98 12.49 -12.32
CA SER A 14 7.83 11.98 -11.57
C SER A 14 6.91 13.10 -11.07
N VAL A 15 7.47 14.15 -10.46
CA VAL A 15 6.69 15.29 -9.97
C VAL A 15 5.98 16.03 -11.11
N ARG A 16 6.65 16.25 -12.25
CA ARG A 16 6.04 16.91 -13.40
C ARG A 16 4.86 16.11 -13.94
N HIS A 17 5.02 14.79 -14.05
CA HIS A 17 3.96 13.89 -14.51
C HIS A 17 2.74 13.90 -13.57
N LEU A 18 2.97 13.64 -12.28
CA LEU A 18 1.89 13.53 -11.28
C LEU A 18 1.17 14.86 -10.99
N LYS A 19 1.76 16.01 -11.35
CA LYS A 19 1.07 17.31 -11.29
C LYS A 19 0.00 17.47 -12.36
N ALA A 20 0.19 16.85 -13.52
CA ALA A 20 -0.72 16.96 -14.66
C ALA A 20 -1.71 15.79 -14.75
N SER A 21 -1.30 14.59 -14.30
CA SER A 21 -2.13 13.40 -14.31
C SER A 21 -2.87 13.19 -12.98
N SER A 22 -4.14 12.81 -13.06
CA SER A 22 -4.95 12.35 -11.91
C SER A 22 -5.25 10.84 -11.95
N GLU A 23 -4.96 10.18 -13.07
CA GLU A 23 -5.28 8.76 -13.30
C GLU A 23 -4.70 7.85 -12.20
N GLU A 24 -3.43 8.08 -11.83
CA GLU A 24 -2.75 7.29 -10.80
C GLU A 24 -3.40 7.46 -9.42
N ARG A 25 -3.83 8.68 -9.07
CA ARG A 25 -4.49 8.96 -7.79
C ARG A 25 -5.86 8.32 -7.74
N GLU A 26 -6.62 8.41 -8.83
CA GLU A 26 -7.95 7.80 -8.92
C GLU A 26 -7.85 6.27 -8.84
N ALA A 27 -6.92 5.67 -9.58
CA ALA A 27 -6.65 4.24 -9.52
C ALA A 27 -6.19 3.78 -8.12
N GLN A 28 -5.32 4.55 -7.46
CA GLN A 28 -4.87 4.27 -6.10
C GLN A 28 -6.04 4.26 -5.11
N GLN A 29 -6.91 5.28 -5.16
CA GLN A 29 -8.07 5.37 -4.28
C GLN A 29 -9.08 4.26 -4.56
N ALA A 30 -9.35 3.95 -5.83
CA ALA A 30 -10.22 2.85 -6.22
C ALA A 30 -9.69 1.50 -5.72
N GLY A 31 -8.38 1.26 -5.83
CA GLY A 31 -7.72 0.06 -5.32
C GLY A 31 -7.83 -0.06 -3.80
N ALA A 32 -7.56 1.01 -3.06
CA ALA A 32 -7.67 1.03 -1.60
C ALA A 32 -9.13 0.80 -1.13
N ALA A 33 -10.10 1.46 -1.76
CA ALA A 33 -11.51 1.29 -1.45
C ALA A 33 -11.97 -0.15 -1.70
N ARG A 34 -11.58 -0.73 -2.84
CA ARG A 34 -11.87 -2.12 -3.18
C ARG A 34 -11.29 -3.09 -2.15
N LEU A 35 -10.02 -2.94 -1.77
CA LEU A 35 -9.39 -3.86 -0.82
C LEU A 35 -10.03 -3.78 0.57
N LYS A 36 -10.37 -2.57 1.03
CA LYS A 36 -11.12 -2.39 2.29
C LYS A 36 -12.48 -3.09 2.26
N ALA A 37 -13.23 -2.96 1.16
CA ALA A 37 -14.50 -3.64 0.99
C ALA A 37 -14.32 -5.16 1.05
N LEU A 38 -13.35 -5.71 0.32
CA LEU A 38 -13.07 -7.15 0.34
C LEU A 38 -12.68 -7.66 1.73
N PHE A 39 -11.90 -6.91 2.50
CA PHE A 39 -11.57 -7.27 3.88
C PHE A 39 -12.79 -7.22 4.80
N ALA A 40 -13.62 -6.18 4.70
CA ALA A 40 -14.85 -6.06 5.49
C ALA A 40 -15.85 -7.18 5.16
N ASP A 41 -16.05 -7.48 3.86
CA ASP A 41 -16.92 -8.55 3.39
C ASP A 41 -16.43 -9.94 3.86
N ALA A 42 -15.11 -10.11 3.97
CA ALA A 42 -14.48 -11.31 4.52
C ALA A 42 -14.49 -11.36 6.07
N GLY A 43 -15.07 -10.36 6.74
CA GLY A 43 -15.12 -10.27 8.20
C GLY A 43 -13.76 -9.98 8.87
N LEU A 44 -12.78 -9.49 8.12
CA LEU A 44 -11.45 -9.16 8.64
C LEU A 44 -11.45 -7.77 9.31
N PRO A 45 -10.62 -7.57 10.36
CA PRO A 45 -10.58 -6.33 11.15
C PRO A 45 -9.83 -5.19 10.43
N VAL A 46 -10.35 -4.75 9.30
CA VAL A 46 -9.87 -3.56 8.58
C VAL A 46 -10.36 -2.30 9.28
N MET A 47 -9.47 -1.33 9.52
CA MET A 47 -9.90 -0.07 10.15
C MET A 47 -10.53 0.87 9.10
N PRO A 48 -11.72 1.44 9.36
CA PRO A 48 -12.34 2.41 8.45
C PRO A 48 -11.43 3.63 8.23
N SER A 49 -11.29 4.05 6.98
CA SER A 49 -10.51 5.24 6.61
C SER A 49 -10.90 5.74 5.23
N THR A 50 -10.81 7.06 5.02
CA THR A 50 -10.96 7.73 3.72
C THR A 50 -9.63 7.91 2.97
N THR A 51 -8.50 7.50 3.55
CA THR A 51 -7.17 7.57 2.93
C THR A 51 -6.87 6.33 2.07
N HIS A 52 -5.77 6.32 1.33
CA HIS A 52 -5.37 5.17 0.51
C HIS A 52 -4.75 4.02 1.33
N ILE A 53 -4.51 4.19 2.64
CA ILE A 53 -3.93 3.15 3.50
C ILE A 53 -5.00 2.13 3.87
N VAL A 54 -4.63 0.84 3.84
CA VAL A 54 -5.52 -0.29 4.18
C VAL A 54 -4.97 -1.05 5.40
N PRO A 55 -5.20 -0.56 6.63
CA PRO A 55 -4.67 -1.19 7.84
C PRO A 55 -5.53 -2.39 8.26
N LEU A 56 -4.89 -3.54 8.49
CA LEU A 56 -5.54 -4.76 8.99
C LEU A 56 -4.97 -5.12 10.37
N MET A 57 -5.80 -5.05 11.41
CA MET A 57 -5.35 -5.24 12.80
C MET A 57 -5.23 -6.73 13.15
N VAL A 58 -4.01 -7.21 13.43
CA VAL A 58 -3.79 -8.60 13.87
C VAL A 58 -3.82 -8.73 15.40
N GLY A 59 -3.38 -7.71 16.13
CA GLY A 59 -3.42 -7.64 17.60
C GLY A 59 -2.39 -8.48 18.35
N ASP A 60 -1.60 -9.32 17.66
CA ASP A 60 -0.53 -10.13 18.24
C ASP A 60 0.70 -10.14 17.31
N PRO A 61 1.90 -9.82 17.80
CA PRO A 61 3.09 -9.68 16.98
C PRO A 61 3.60 -11.01 16.40
N LEU A 62 3.45 -12.13 17.12
CA LEU A 62 3.86 -13.44 16.64
C LEU A 62 2.93 -13.92 15.52
N LYS A 63 1.62 -13.66 15.66
CA LYS A 63 0.63 -13.92 14.59
C LYS A 63 0.89 -13.05 13.37
N ALA A 64 1.16 -11.75 13.55
CA ALA A 64 1.45 -10.84 12.46
C ALA A 64 2.64 -11.31 11.62
N LYS A 65 3.76 -11.67 12.29
CA LYS A 65 4.93 -12.26 11.63
C LYS A 65 4.57 -13.53 10.87
N ARG A 66 3.86 -14.47 11.50
CA ARG A 66 3.48 -15.74 10.87
C ARG A 66 2.61 -15.52 9.63
N ILE A 67 1.65 -14.60 9.69
CA ILE A 67 0.79 -14.26 8.54
C ILE A 67 1.63 -13.65 7.41
N SER A 68 2.52 -12.70 7.73
CA SER A 68 3.46 -12.11 6.76
C SER A 68 4.34 -13.19 6.10
N ASP A 69 4.89 -14.12 6.88
CA ASP A 69 5.74 -15.20 6.37
C ASP A 69 4.96 -16.12 5.42
N ILE A 70 3.72 -16.50 5.78
CA ILE A 70 2.84 -17.33 4.93
C ILE A 70 2.48 -16.59 3.63
N LEU A 71 2.06 -15.33 3.73
CA LEU A 71 1.71 -14.50 2.57
C LEU A 71 2.88 -14.42 1.58
N LEU A 72 4.11 -14.25 2.08
CA LEU A 72 5.30 -14.18 1.25
C LEU A 72 5.67 -15.55 0.65
N ALA A 73 5.75 -16.60 1.48
CA ALA A 73 6.28 -17.89 1.07
C ALA A 73 5.30 -18.70 0.20
N GLU A 74 4.00 -18.64 0.50
CA GLU A 74 2.98 -19.46 -0.16
C GLU A 74 2.23 -18.68 -1.25
N TYR A 75 2.07 -17.36 -1.10
CA TYR A 75 1.25 -16.54 -2.01
C TYR A 75 2.05 -15.48 -2.77
N GLY A 76 3.35 -15.32 -2.49
CA GLY A 76 4.19 -14.30 -3.13
C GLY A 76 3.79 -12.86 -2.77
N ILE A 77 3.05 -12.66 -1.68
CA ILE A 77 2.56 -11.36 -1.22
C ILE A 77 3.46 -10.86 -0.10
N TYR A 78 4.23 -9.81 -0.36
CA TYR A 78 5.04 -9.14 0.66
C TYR A 78 4.22 -8.07 1.39
N VAL A 79 4.02 -8.24 2.69
CA VAL A 79 3.54 -7.21 3.61
C VAL A 79 4.30 -7.32 4.91
N GLN A 80 4.89 -6.23 5.40
CA GLN A 80 5.67 -6.26 6.63
C GLN A 80 4.74 -6.42 7.85
N PRO A 81 5.10 -7.23 8.87
CA PRO A 81 4.27 -7.47 10.06
C PRO A 81 4.18 -6.26 10.99
#